data_AF-A0A9P4QQK0-F1
#
_entry.id   AF-A0A9P4QQK0-F1
#
_cell.length_a   1.000
_cell.length_b   1.000
_cell.length_c   1.000
_cell.angle_alpha   90.00
_cell.angle_beta   90.00
_cell.angle_gamma   90.00
#
_symmetry.space_group_name_H-M   'P 1'
#
loop_
_entity.id
_entity.type
_entity.pdbx_description
1 polymer ?
#
loop_
_entity_poly.entity_id
_entity_poly.type
_entity_poly.pdbx_seq_one_letter_code
_entity_poly.pdbx_strand_id
1 'polypeptide(L)'
;MTDMDIDIRLPFRVGTSKLLPLPANWVAHHSPFCSKLSEMVDSILSKYLEPGYFDMWPIRRLRETRKTLLILSSYNENDRHKWHEAICELHKFFYDIREEWVAEITDYTAHTPHVPKVITTAVVDPSADILRKVTALVNGHEWVTMDILDWFSPVQKERRPTVVITAQDAHVDLWWTTTIPIVEQLLQQFGLSLVLLSSLDQLSPGTFDSTEDFDLNDCIADKMSLDTHVGDSCGLDGIKSNGSLGFRVLLNDGRQFGVTSCQSFKQAMNEPGSTQATIVGSVVQSPSHEDYLQALEIYKRRKVDIWTNSVSSRNRNMGRVSAVSSSESWLTDWCLFESRLEPYDSVTSEWDWQKREMAWTRITPGRAYQVKKRGRTTGVTNGTINPLTSVINPKYTAHFQDATSLMSAYCIVPKYYVFALPGDFGASIQESNSQTILGLCVAFNNATKVTYMSPMDIVMDGINAVADIAGNIKEPKETSID
;
A
#
# COMPACT_ATOMS: atom_id res chain seq x y z
N MET A 1 -9.76 4.03 43.55
CA MET A 1 -9.71 3.92 42.07
C MET A 1 -8.25 4.05 41.69
N THR A 2 -7.70 3.04 41.03
CA THR A 2 -6.43 3.19 40.32
C THR A 2 -6.58 4.33 39.32
N ASP A 3 -5.54 5.14 39.15
CA ASP A 3 -5.55 6.26 38.21
C ASP A 3 -6.00 5.75 36.83
N MET A 4 -7.07 6.34 36.29
CA MET A 4 -7.64 5.88 35.02
C MET A 4 -6.76 6.42 33.91
N ASP A 5 -6.03 5.54 33.24
CA ASP A 5 -5.22 5.92 32.08
C ASP A 5 -6.13 6.24 30.90
N ILE A 6 -6.40 7.52 30.67
CA ILE A 6 -7.19 8.03 29.55
C ILE A 6 -6.24 8.57 28.50
N ASP A 7 -6.28 7.99 27.31
CA ASP A 7 -5.46 8.44 26.21
C ASP A 7 -6.09 9.66 25.54
N ILE A 8 -5.35 10.78 25.62
CA ILE A 8 -5.70 12.06 25.01
C ILE A 8 -4.59 12.52 24.05
N ARG A 9 -3.67 11.66 23.62
CA ARG A 9 -2.50 12.08 22.80
C ARG A 9 -2.93 12.67 21.45
N LEU A 10 -4.07 12.24 20.92
CA LEU A 10 -4.66 12.78 19.70
C LEU A 10 -5.76 13.79 20.06
N PRO A 11 -5.75 15.02 19.50
CA PRO A 11 -6.72 16.05 19.87
C PRO A 11 -8.17 15.69 19.51
N PHE A 12 -8.37 14.93 18.43
CA PHE A 12 -9.66 14.49 17.89
C PHE A 12 -10.06 13.07 18.31
N ARG A 13 -9.46 12.55 19.39
CA ARG A 13 -9.69 11.18 19.86
C ARG A 13 -9.41 11.04 21.35
N VAL A 14 -10.32 10.40 22.07
CA VAL A 14 -10.21 10.13 23.51
C VAL A 14 -10.63 8.69 23.77
N GLY A 15 -9.90 7.94 24.59
CA GLY A 15 -10.34 6.60 24.97
C GLY A 15 -9.70 6.06 26.22
N THR A 16 -10.25 4.95 26.71
CA THR A 16 -9.76 4.26 27.89
C THR A 16 -8.54 3.41 27.53
N SER A 17 -7.48 3.51 28.33
CA SER A 17 -6.14 2.99 28.03
C SER A 17 -5.50 3.65 26.81
N LYS A 18 -4.19 3.52 26.73
CA LYS A 18 -3.39 3.86 25.56
C LYS A 18 -3.91 3.19 24.27
N LEU A 19 -4.37 4.01 23.32
CA LEU A 19 -4.96 3.58 22.06
C LEU A 19 -3.89 3.35 20.99
N LEU A 20 -4.14 2.40 20.09
CA LEU A 20 -3.36 2.25 18.86
C LEU A 20 -3.58 3.46 17.94
N PRO A 21 -2.54 4.07 17.34
CA PRO A 21 -2.69 5.16 16.39
C PRO A 21 -3.57 4.78 15.18
N LEU A 22 -4.19 5.77 14.56
CA LEU A 22 -4.99 5.57 13.36
C LEU A 22 -4.09 5.36 12.11
N PRO A 23 -4.63 4.80 11.03
CA PRO A 23 -5.82 3.97 11.04
C PRO A 23 -5.53 2.70 11.85
N ALA A 24 -6.54 2.16 12.50
CA ALA A 24 -6.42 0.96 13.31
C ALA A 24 -7.37 -0.08 12.72
N ASN A 25 -6.86 -1.26 12.36
CA ASN A 25 -7.66 -2.32 11.79
C ASN A 25 -8.65 -2.84 12.85
N TRP A 26 -9.87 -3.07 12.43
CA TRP A 26 -10.91 -3.59 13.29
C TRP A 26 -11.85 -4.49 12.51
N VAL A 27 -12.43 -5.45 13.22
CA VAL A 27 -13.48 -6.32 12.71
C VAL A 27 -14.77 -5.94 13.42
N ALA A 28 -15.86 -5.82 12.67
CA ALA A 28 -17.18 -5.62 13.23
C ALA A 28 -17.48 -6.81 14.16
N HIS A 29 -17.72 -6.52 15.44
CA HIS A 29 -17.96 -7.59 16.40
C HIS A 29 -19.45 -7.91 16.41
N HIS A 30 -19.87 -8.94 15.65
CA HIS A 30 -21.27 -9.38 15.53
C HIS A 30 -21.89 -9.95 16.82
N SER A 31 -21.21 -9.87 17.97
CA SER A 31 -21.90 -10.15 19.23
C SER A 31 -23.06 -9.18 19.36
N PRO A 32 -24.26 -9.65 19.76
CA PRO A 32 -25.35 -8.76 20.08
C PRO A 32 -24.86 -7.84 21.19
N PHE A 33 -24.51 -6.61 20.83
CA PHE A 33 -24.49 -5.51 21.77
C PHE A 33 -25.94 -5.39 22.22
N CYS A 34 -26.23 -5.99 23.37
CA CYS A 34 -27.61 -6.16 23.82
C CYS A 34 -28.31 -4.80 23.80
N SER A 35 -29.55 -4.73 23.30
CA SER A 35 -30.29 -3.46 23.19
C SER A 35 -30.29 -2.66 24.49
N LYS A 36 -30.39 -3.35 25.63
CA LYS A 36 -30.30 -2.75 26.96
C LYS A 36 -28.95 -2.08 27.24
N LEU A 37 -27.85 -2.68 26.82
CA LEU A 37 -26.51 -2.08 26.96
C LEU A 37 -26.40 -0.82 26.09
N SER A 38 -26.96 -0.88 24.87
CA SER A 38 -27.02 0.25 23.96
C SER A 38 -27.81 1.43 24.52
N GLU A 39 -28.99 1.19 25.11
CA GLU A 39 -29.79 2.24 25.73
C GLU A 39 -29.07 2.93 26.90
N MET A 40 -28.33 2.16 27.72
CA MET A 40 -27.56 2.73 28.83
C MET A 40 -26.37 3.55 28.36
N VAL A 41 -25.64 3.07 27.35
CA VAL A 41 -24.52 3.79 26.75
C VAL A 41 -25.02 5.06 26.06
N ASP A 42 -26.10 4.98 25.28
CA ASP A 42 -26.73 6.13 24.63
C ASP A 42 -27.18 7.19 25.65
N SER A 43 -27.75 6.75 26.78
CA SER A 43 -28.11 7.63 27.89
C SER A 43 -26.91 8.32 28.53
N ILE A 44 -25.75 7.66 28.63
CA ILE A 44 -24.50 8.27 29.12
C ILE A 44 -24.01 9.29 28.09
N LEU A 45 -23.89 8.89 26.82
CA LEU A 45 -23.37 9.73 25.75
C LEU A 45 -24.20 10.99 25.52
N SER A 46 -25.53 10.88 25.57
CA SER A 46 -26.46 12.01 25.40
C SER A 46 -26.33 13.11 26.47
N LYS A 47 -25.61 12.87 27.58
CA LYS A 47 -25.27 13.91 28.56
C LYS A 47 -24.16 14.84 28.09
N TYR A 48 -23.27 14.33 27.23
CA TYR A 48 -22.00 14.95 26.85
C TYR A 48 -21.92 15.28 25.36
N LEU A 49 -22.57 14.47 24.52
CA LEU A 49 -22.61 14.60 23.07
C LEU A 49 -24.01 15.05 22.62
N GLU A 50 -24.07 15.73 21.49
CA GLU A 50 -25.35 16.14 20.91
C GLU A 50 -26.16 14.91 20.47
N PRO A 51 -27.43 14.77 20.89
CA PRO A 51 -28.26 13.63 20.50
C PRO A 51 -28.39 13.50 18.98
N GLY A 52 -28.18 12.29 18.46
CA GLY A 52 -28.24 12.01 17.02
C GLY A 52 -26.98 12.36 16.21
N TYR A 53 -25.90 12.79 16.87
CA TYR A 53 -24.61 13.13 16.22
C TYR A 53 -23.47 12.17 16.59
N PHE A 54 -23.81 10.95 16.99
CA PHE A 54 -22.81 9.91 17.18
C PHE A 54 -23.31 8.54 16.74
N ASP A 55 -22.37 7.71 16.27
CA ASP A 55 -22.60 6.31 15.94
C ASP A 55 -21.76 5.44 16.86
N MET A 56 -22.33 4.30 17.26
CA MET A 56 -21.69 3.34 18.15
C MET A 56 -21.44 2.03 17.43
N TRP A 57 -20.20 1.58 17.45
CA TRP A 57 -19.76 0.37 16.79
C TRP A 57 -19.04 -0.53 17.79
N PRO A 58 -19.60 -1.69 18.15
CA PRO A 58 -18.85 -2.70 18.87
C PRO A 58 -17.83 -3.31 17.92
N ILE A 59 -16.55 -3.03 18.17
CA ILE A 59 -15.46 -3.49 17.33
C ILE A 59 -14.47 -4.32 18.13
N ARG A 60 -13.70 -5.12 17.41
CA ARG A 60 -12.48 -5.74 17.94
C ARG A 60 -11.30 -5.27 17.11
N ARG A 61 -10.35 -4.58 17.76
CA ARG A 61 -9.11 -4.16 17.09
C ARG A 61 -8.24 -5.38 16.82
N LEU A 62 -7.60 -5.43 15.66
CA LEU A 62 -6.62 -6.48 15.39
C LEU A 62 -5.49 -6.37 16.42
N ARG A 63 -5.08 -7.52 16.98
CA ARG A 63 -4.06 -7.66 18.04
C ARG A 63 -4.49 -7.21 19.44
N GLU A 64 -5.74 -6.76 19.64
CA GLU A 64 -6.28 -6.52 20.96
C GLU A 64 -7.21 -7.66 21.40
N THR A 65 -7.10 -8.05 22.67
CA THR A 65 -7.99 -9.05 23.28
C THR A 65 -9.29 -8.45 23.76
N ARG A 66 -9.27 -7.16 24.15
CA ARG A 66 -10.43 -6.45 24.70
C ARG A 66 -11.37 -5.99 23.59
N LYS A 67 -12.67 -5.96 23.91
CA LYS A 67 -13.71 -5.38 23.04
C LYS A 67 -13.64 -3.86 23.14
N THR A 68 -13.72 -3.18 22.02
CA THR A 68 -13.77 -1.71 21.98
C THR A 68 -15.16 -1.26 21.57
N LEU A 69 -15.78 -0.39 22.36
CA LEU A 69 -16.88 0.42 21.91
C LEU A 69 -16.30 1.66 21.21
N LEU A 70 -16.33 1.65 19.87
CA LEU A 70 -15.96 2.81 19.07
C LEU A 70 -17.17 3.72 18.93
N ILE A 71 -17.01 4.96 19.36
CA ILE A 71 -18.01 6.03 19.22
C ILE A 71 -17.45 7.02 18.21
N LEU A 72 -18.17 7.23 17.13
CA LEU A 72 -17.84 8.24 16.14
C LEU A 72 -18.66 9.49 16.46
N SER A 73 -18.02 10.65 16.59
CA SER A 73 -18.71 11.92 16.83
C SER A 73 -18.01 13.05 16.10
N SER A 74 -18.67 14.18 15.87
CA SER A 74 -18.05 15.33 15.20
C SER A 74 -17.15 16.10 16.17
N TYR A 75 -15.89 16.32 15.80
CA TYR A 75 -14.94 17.01 16.66
C TYR A 75 -15.13 18.52 16.67
N ASN A 76 -15.11 19.04 17.88
CA ASN A 76 -15.00 20.44 18.21
C ASN A 76 -14.03 20.55 19.41
N GLU A 77 -13.03 21.42 19.28
CA GLU A 77 -12.01 21.60 20.31
C GLU A 77 -12.62 21.92 21.69
N ASN A 78 -13.72 22.68 21.70
CA ASN A 78 -14.44 23.05 22.92
C ASN A 78 -15.11 21.85 23.61
N ASP A 79 -15.42 20.78 22.89
CA ASP A 79 -16.14 19.61 23.40
C ASP A 79 -15.20 18.50 23.88
N ARG A 80 -13.88 18.67 23.76
CA ARG A 80 -12.89 17.64 24.16
C ARG A 80 -13.01 17.24 25.63
N HIS A 81 -13.28 18.19 26.52
CA HIS A 81 -13.51 17.90 27.93
C HIS A 81 -14.77 17.05 28.14
N LYS A 82 -15.83 17.27 27.35
CA LYS A 82 -17.05 16.45 27.40
C LYS A 82 -16.78 15.02 26.94
N TRP A 83 -15.94 14.84 25.92
CA TRP A 83 -15.52 13.51 25.47
C TRP A 83 -14.73 12.77 26.57
N HIS A 84 -13.85 13.48 27.27
CA HIS A 84 -13.13 12.94 28.43
C HIS A 84 -14.07 12.48 29.54
N GLU A 85 -15.04 13.31 29.95
CA GLU A 85 -16.03 12.95 30.96
C GLU A 85 -16.91 11.77 30.53
N ALA A 86 -17.33 11.74 29.26
CA ALA A 86 -18.09 10.64 28.69
C ALA A 86 -17.30 9.32 28.76
N ILE A 87 -16.01 9.34 28.41
CA ILE A 87 -15.14 8.17 28.51
C ILE A 87 -14.95 7.71 29.96
N CYS A 88 -14.80 8.64 30.91
CA CYS A 88 -14.75 8.32 32.34
C CYS A 88 -16.01 7.60 32.81
N GLU A 89 -17.19 8.13 32.45
CA GLU A 89 -18.48 7.57 32.86
C GLU A 89 -18.74 6.21 32.21
N LEU A 90 -18.40 6.05 30.93
CA LEU A 90 -18.46 4.76 30.23
C LEU A 90 -17.53 3.72 30.86
N HIS A 91 -16.29 4.10 31.19
CA HIS A 91 -15.36 3.19 31.85
C HIS A 91 -15.90 2.71 33.19
N LYS A 92 -16.41 3.64 34.01
CA LYS A 92 -17.03 3.30 35.30
C LYS A 92 -18.23 2.37 35.11
N PHE A 93 -19.08 2.67 34.13
CA PHE A 93 -20.24 1.84 33.80
C PHE A 93 -19.84 0.41 33.43
N PHE A 94 -18.86 0.24 32.53
CA PHE A 94 -18.36 -1.09 32.14
C PHE A 94 -17.72 -1.84 33.33
N TYR A 95 -16.98 -1.14 34.17
CA TYR A 95 -16.42 -1.70 35.40
C TYR A 95 -17.51 -2.21 36.35
N ASP A 96 -18.57 -1.41 36.58
CA ASP A 96 -19.65 -1.74 37.50
C ASP A 96 -20.44 -2.99 37.05
N ILE A 97 -20.62 -3.16 35.74
CA ILE A 97 -21.28 -4.35 35.16
C ILE A 97 -20.31 -5.52 34.92
N ARG A 98 -19.02 -5.38 35.28
CA ARG A 98 -17.94 -6.37 35.13
C ARG A 98 -17.72 -6.80 33.67
N GLU A 99 -17.84 -5.86 32.76
CA GLU A 99 -17.57 -6.05 31.34
C GLU A 99 -16.19 -5.48 31.00
N GLU A 100 -15.36 -6.23 30.27
CA GLU A 100 -13.98 -5.84 29.91
C GLU A 100 -13.92 -4.94 28.66
N TRP A 101 -14.90 -4.06 28.50
CA TRP A 101 -14.97 -3.16 27.35
C TRP A 101 -14.06 -1.94 27.57
N VAL A 102 -13.35 -1.57 26.51
CA VAL A 102 -12.74 -0.25 26.39
C VAL A 102 -13.66 0.65 25.58
N ALA A 103 -13.66 1.95 25.88
CA ALA A 103 -14.43 2.94 25.14
C ALA A 103 -13.48 3.90 24.43
N GLU A 104 -13.87 4.35 23.25
CA GLU A 104 -13.15 5.36 22.49
C GLU A 104 -14.15 6.26 21.76
N ILE A 105 -13.97 7.58 21.87
CA ILE A 105 -14.64 8.57 21.04
C ILE A 105 -13.62 9.13 20.05
N THR A 106 -13.92 9.03 18.75
CA THR A 106 -13.06 9.50 17.66
C THR A 106 -13.87 10.35 16.69
N ASP A 107 -13.22 11.37 16.12
CA ASP A 107 -13.81 12.18 15.08
C ASP A 107 -14.20 11.38 13.83
N TYR A 108 -15.40 11.60 13.29
CA TYR A 108 -15.87 10.96 12.05
C TYR A 108 -14.90 11.13 10.87
N THR A 109 -14.32 12.32 10.72
CA THR A 109 -13.41 12.63 9.62
C THR A 109 -12.05 11.97 9.86
N ALA A 110 -11.59 11.89 11.11
CA ALA A 110 -10.38 11.15 11.44
C ALA A 110 -10.52 9.63 11.22
N HIS A 111 -11.70 9.07 11.45
CA HIS A 111 -11.96 7.63 11.27
C HIS A 111 -12.16 7.25 9.81
N THR A 112 -12.83 8.10 9.03
CA THR A 112 -13.10 7.84 7.62
C THR A 112 -11.79 7.97 6.84
N PRO A 113 -11.35 6.96 6.08
CA PRO A 113 -10.11 7.05 5.31
C PRO A 113 -10.19 8.21 4.32
N HIS A 114 -9.55 9.33 4.65
CA HIS A 114 -9.42 10.40 3.71
C HIS A 114 -8.44 9.97 2.63
N VAL A 115 -8.96 9.88 1.40
CA VAL A 115 -8.12 9.78 0.22
C VAL A 115 -7.17 10.98 0.24
N PRO A 116 -5.84 10.76 0.29
CA PRO A 116 -4.89 11.86 0.23
C PRO A 116 -5.07 12.60 -1.09
N LYS A 117 -4.61 13.85 -1.16
CA LYS A 117 -4.53 14.57 -2.42
C LYS A 117 -3.06 14.74 -2.81
N VAL A 118 -2.87 14.90 -4.11
CA VAL A 118 -1.58 15.24 -4.71
C VAL A 118 -1.19 16.63 -4.25
N ILE A 119 0.09 16.83 -3.94
CA ILE A 119 0.58 18.17 -3.64
C ILE A 119 0.62 18.98 -4.93
N THR A 120 -0.14 20.07 -4.94
CA THR A 120 -0.20 21.03 -6.06
C THR A 120 0.62 22.30 -5.80
N THR A 121 1.08 22.50 -4.56
CA THR A 121 1.81 23.71 -4.15
C THR A 121 3.31 23.59 -4.43
N ALA A 122 3.99 24.74 -4.54
CA ALA A 122 5.44 24.86 -4.80
C ALA A 122 6.33 24.41 -3.60
N VAL A 123 5.92 23.37 -2.88
CA VAL A 123 6.66 22.73 -1.76
C VAL A 123 7.82 21.86 -2.29
N VAL A 124 8.08 21.89 -3.60
CA VAL A 124 8.93 20.93 -4.31
C VAL A 124 10.39 21.01 -3.88
N ASP A 125 10.92 22.21 -3.64
CA ASP A 125 12.37 22.42 -3.60
C ASP A 125 13.10 21.89 -2.33
N PRO A 126 12.55 22.01 -1.08
CA PRO A 126 13.24 21.49 0.10
C PRO A 126 12.88 20.04 0.48
N SER A 127 12.02 19.35 -0.28
CA SER A 127 11.42 18.07 0.14
C SER A 127 12.44 16.99 0.51
N ALA A 128 13.48 16.79 -0.30
CA ALA A 128 14.53 15.79 -0.04
C ALA A 128 15.35 16.09 1.22
N ASP A 129 15.69 17.37 1.46
CA ASP A 129 16.42 17.77 2.66
C ASP A 129 15.55 17.64 3.93
N ILE A 130 14.26 17.99 3.82
CA ILE A 130 13.28 17.82 4.92
C ILE A 130 13.16 16.34 5.29
N LEU A 131 12.89 15.45 4.33
CA LEU A 131 12.72 14.02 4.62
C LEU A 131 14.01 13.41 5.19
N ARG A 132 15.19 13.85 4.74
CA ARG A 132 16.46 13.42 5.32
C ARG A 132 16.60 13.84 6.79
N LYS A 133 16.27 15.09 7.11
CA LYS A 133 16.31 15.61 8.49
C LYS A 133 15.31 14.90 9.40
N VAL A 134 14.09 14.69 8.93
CA VAL A 134 13.07 13.93 9.66
C VAL A 134 13.53 12.48 9.87
N THR A 135 14.12 11.86 8.85
CA THR A 135 14.63 10.49 8.96
C THR A 135 15.70 10.35 10.02
N ALA A 136 16.63 11.31 10.12
CA ALA A 136 17.65 11.32 11.17
C ALA A 136 17.03 11.39 12.59
N LEU A 137 15.94 12.17 12.76
CA LEU A 137 15.25 12.31 14.03
C LEU A 137 14.48 11.04 14.44
N VAL A 138 14.03 10.23 13.48
CA VAL A 138 13.25 9.01 13.77
C VAL A 138 14.04 7.70 13.66
N ASN A 139 15.36 7.75 13.45
CA ASN A 139 16.20 6.57 13.20
C ASN A 139 16.19 5.51 14.33
N GLY A 140 15.67 5.85 15.52
CA GLY A 140 15.47 4.93 16.63
C GLY A 140 14.13 4.18 16.65
N HIS A 141 13.22 4.47 15.72
CA HIS A 141 11.87 3.91 15.69
C HIS A 141 11.65 2.93 14.53
N GLU A 142 10.60 2.12 14.66
CA GLU A 142 10.14 1.16 13.65
C GLU A 142 9.26 1.80 12.57
N TRP A 143 9.70 2.94 12.03
CA TRP A 143 9.01 3.63 10.95
C TRP A 143 9.18 2.88 9.61
N VAL A 144 8.12 2.87 8.80
CA VAL A 144 8.02 2.10 7.56
C VAL A 144 8.13 3.01 6.35
N THR A 145 7.31 4.07 6.27
CA THR A 145 7.34 5.03 5.16
C THR A 145 7.18 6.47 5.65
N MET A 146 7.70 7.40 4.85
CA MET A 146 7.46 8.83 4.96
C MET A 146 7.00 9.38 3.62
N ASP A 147 5.80 9.95 3.63
CA ASP A 147 5.19 10.60 2.49
C ASP A 147 5.03 12.09 2.77
N ILE A 148 5.07 12.93 1.73
CA ILE A 148 4.56 14.31 1.84
C ILE A 148 3.30 14.37 0.97
N LEU A 149 2.14 14.58 1.59
CA LEU A 149 0.83 14.52 0.95
C LEU A 149 0.00 15.77 1.27
N ASP A 150 -0.98 16.10 0.42
CA ASP A 150 -2.02 17.06 0.79
C ASP A 150 -3.09 16.36 1.64
N TRP A 151 -2.89 16.42 2.96
CA TRP A 151 -3.61 15.63 3.95
C TRP A 151 -4.65 16.47 4.70
N PHE A 152 -5.82 15.87 4.97
CA PHE A 152 -6.87 16.54 5.73
C PHE A 152 -6.57 16.50 7.23
N SER A 153 -6.62 17.64 7.89
CA SER A 153 -6.46 17.76 9.34
C SER A 153 -7.83 17.83 10.01
N PRO A 154 -8.24 16.82 10.82
CA PRO A 154 -9.52 16.87 11.56
C PRO A 154 -9.61 18.05 12.53
N VAL A 155 -8.46 18.48 13.08
CA VAL A 155 -8.38 19.63 14.00
C VAL A 155 -8.71 20.93 13.28
N GLN A 156 -8.07 21.17 12.15
CA GLN A 156 -8.19 22.44 11.43
C GLN A 156 -9.31 22.44 10.39
N LYS A 157 -9.88 21.27 10.09
CA LYS A 157 -10.93 21.06 9.08
C LYS A 157 -10.52 21.54 7.68
N GLU A 158 -9.22 21.49 7.38
CA GLU A 158 -8.65 21.87 6.09
C GLU A 158 -7.58 20.88 5.63
N ARG A 159 -7.22 20.96 4.35
CA ARG A 159 -6.12 20.18 3.78
C ARG A 159 -4.87 21.04 3.68
N ARG A 160 -3.72 20.43 3.97
CA ARG A 160 -2.43 21.08 3.91
C ARG A 160 -1.30 20.08 3.62
N PRO A 161 -0.18 20.56 3.04
CA PRO A 161 1.04 19.76 2.92
C PRO A 161 1.47 19.21 4.29
N THR A 162 1.53 17.88 4.37
CA THR A 162 1.73 17.15 5.61
C THR A 162 2.74 16.03 5.36
N VAL A 163 3.75 15.95 6.23
CA VAL A 163 4.60 14.76 6.34
C VAL A 163 3.80 13.70 7.07
N VAL A 164 3.53 12.58 6.39
CA VAL A 164 2.82 11.44 6.94
C VAL A 164 3.84 10.34 7.18
N ILE A 165 4.04 9.99 8.44
CA ILE A 165 4.94 8.90 8.87
C ILE A 165 4.07 7.70 9.21
N THR A 166 4.39 6.53 8.66
CA THR A 166 3.80 5.27 9.14
C THR A 166 4.83 4.51 9.96
N ALA A 167 4.43 3.93 11.09
CA ALA A 167 5.34 3.15 11.94
C ALA A 167 4.65 1.95 12.60
N GLN A 168 5.40 0.85 12.80
CA GLN A 168 4.91 -0.35 13.49
C GLN A 168 4.82 -0.11 15.01
N ASP A 169 5.72 0.71 15.53
CA ASP A 169 5.82 1.09 16.93
C ASP A 169 5.17 2.45 17.23
N ALA A 170 4.28 2.94 16.36
CA ALA A 170 3.63 4.25 16.52
C ALA A 170 2.90 4.42 17.87
N HIS A 171 2.59 3.31 18.54
CA HIS A 171 1.99 3.29 19.87
C HIS A 171 2.98 3.59 21.01
N VAL A 172 4.30 3.53 20.80
CA VAL A 172 5.35 3.75 21.83
C VAL A 172 5.35 5.21 22.32
N ASP A 173 5.51 5.44 23.64
CA ASP A 173 5.43 6.78 24.24
C ASP A 173 6.49 7.75 23.74
N LEU A 174 7.66 7.24 23.37
CA LEU A 174 8.78 8.04 22.88
C LEU A 174 8.42 8.81 21.59
N TRP A 175 7.50 8.28 20.76
CA TRP A 175 6.95 9.02 19.64
C TRP A 175 6.28 10.31 20.10
N TRP A 176 5.37 10.21 21.05
CA TRP A 176 4.45 11.29 21.44
C TRP A 176 5.09 12.31 22.38
N THR A 177 5.96 11.84 23.26
CA THR A 177 6.58 12.67 24.32
C THR A 177 7.82 13.41 23.85
N THR A 178 8.53 12.88 22.84
CA THR A 178 9.84 13.41 22.43
C THR A 178 9.91 13.63 20.92
N THR A 179 9.64 12.59 20.14
CA THR A 179 9.99 12.58 18.70
C THR A 179 9.08 13.49 17.88
N ILE A 180 7.76 13.34 18.03
CA ILE A 180 6.74 14.16 17.34
C ILE A 180 6.96 15.65 17.64
N PRO A 181 7.07 16.12 18.90
CA PRO A 181 7.31 17.53 19.18
C PRO A 181 8.55 18.12 18.47
N ILE A 182 9.66 17.37 18.44
CA ILE A 182 10.89 17.81 17.78
C ILE A 182 10.70 17.87 16.25
N VAL A 183 10.05 16.85 15.66
CA VAL A 183 9.75 16.82 14.23
C VAL A 183 8.78 17.93 13.84
N GLU A 184 7.72 18.17 14.62
CA GLU A 184 6.77 19.26 14.38
C GLU A 184 7.47 20.62 14.42
N GLN A 185 8.35 20.86 15.38
CA GLN A 185 9.13 22.10 15.46
C GLN A 185 10.02 22.30 14.22
N LEU A 186 10.61 21.23 13.69
CA LEU A 186 11.35 21.28 12.43
C LEU A 186 10.43 21.62 11.25
N LEU A 187 9.28 20.93 11.14
CA LEU A 187 8.36 21.06 10.01
C LEU A 187 7.62 22.41 9.96
N GLN A 188 7.37 23.04 11.11
CA GLN A 188 6.81 24.39 11.21
C GLN A 188 7.67 25.42 10.45
N GLN A 189 9.00 25.25 10.40
CA GLN A 189 9.91 26.13 9.67
C GLN A 189 9.67 26.11 8.15
N PHE A 190 9.02 25.06 7.65
CA PHE A 190 8.70 24.85 6.24
C PHE A 190 7.20 24.98 5.94
N GLY A 191 6.39 25.36 6.94
CA GLY A 191 4.93 25.40 6.81
C GLY A 191 4.30 24.02 6.58
N LEU A 192 4.96 22.95 7.01
CA LEU A 192 4.48 21.58 6.90
C LEU A 192 3.86 21.11 8.21
N SER A 193 2.91 20.18 8.09
CA SER A 193 2.29 19.50 9.23
C SER A 193 2.83 18.08 9.39
N LEU A 194 2.58 17.47 10.54
CA LEU A 194 2.96 16.08 10.82
C LEU A 194 1.71 15.24 11.12
N VAL A 195 1.69 14.02 10.60
CA VAL A 195 0.77 12.96 11.02
C VAL A 195 1.57 11.67 11.21
N LEU A 196 1.41 11.04 12.37
CA LEU A 196 1.92 9.69 12.64
C LEU A 196 0.76 8.70 12.55
N LEU A 197 0.93 7.69 11.70
CA LEU A 197 -0.04 6.62 11.49
C LEU A 197 0.54 5.26 11.91
N SER A 198 -0.35 4.35 12.32
CA SER A 198 0.01 2.95 12.52
C SER A 198 0.20 2.25 11.18
N SER A 199 1.29 1.48 11.03
CA SER A 199 1.49 0.61 9.88
C SER A 199 0.58 -0.60 10.01
N LEU A 200 -0.57 -0.56 9.34
CA LEU A 200 -1.60 -1.60 9.43
C LEU A 200 -1.17 -2.95 8.87
N ASP A 201 -0.38 -2.91 7.80
CA ASP A 201 0.23 -4.06 7.18
C ASP A 201 1.65 -3.64 6.81
N GLN A 202 2.60 -4.58 6.82
CA GLN A 202 3.89 -4.35 6.14
C GLN A 202 3.56 -3.94 4.68
N LEU A 203 4.48 -3.32 3.92
CA LEU A 203 4.31 -3.06 2.48
C LEU A 203 4.22 -4.37 1.66
N SER A 204 3.43 -5.31 2.15
CA SER A 204 3.48 -6.73 1.99
C SER A 204 2.22 -7.24 1.33
N PRO A 205 2.33 -8.40 0.69
CA PRO A 205 1.27 -9.03 -0.04
C PRO A 205 0.55 -9.86 1.01
N GLY A 206 -0.20 -9.19 1.89
CA GLY A 206 -1.11 -9.90 2.75
C GLY A 206 -2.07 -10.68 1.85
N THR A 207 -2.23 -11.97 2.10
CA THR A 207 -3.50 -12.62 1.78
C THR A 207 -4.55 -11.77 2.49
N PHE A 208 -5.25 -10.91 1.74
CA PHE A 208 -6.54 -10.45 2.20
C PHE A 208 -7.30 -11.74 2.48
N ASP A 209 -7.46 -12.05 3.77
CA ASP A 209 -8.22 -13.21 4.18
C ASP A 209 -9.62 -12.94 3.64
N SER A 210 -9.98 -13.64 2.56
CA SER A 210 -11.17 -13.34 1.75
C SER A 210 -12.48 -13.60 2.50
N THR A 211 -12.39 -13.84 3.80
CA THR A 211 -13.48 -13.97 4.75
C THR A 211 -13.88 -12.63 5.36
N GLU A 212 -12.99 -11.63 5.35
CA GLU A 212 -13.36 -10.26 5.62
C GLU A 212 -13.82 -9.62 4.31
N ASP A 213 -15.15 -9.61 4.12
CA ASP A 213 -15.84 -8.78 3.13
C ASP A 213 -15.57 -7.29 3.45
N PHE A 214 -14.34 -6.84 3.22
CA PHE A 214 -14.15 -5.47 2.80
C PHE A 214 -15.03 -5.38 1.57
N ASP A 215 -16.12 -4.62 1.63
CA ASP A 215 -17.11 -4.55 0.56
C ASP A 215 -16.48 -3.81 -0.64
N LEU A 216 -15.55 -4.51 -1.29
CA LEU A 216 -14.90 -4.12 -2.52
C LEU A 216 -16.00 -3.91 -3.56
N ASN A 217 -17.15 -4.58 -3.43
CA ASN A 217 -18.29 -4.34 -4.30
C ASN A 217 -18.79 -2.89 -4.14
N ASP A 218 -18.94 -2.33 -2.95
CA ASP A 218 -19.32 -0.92 -2.81
C ASP A 218 -18.29 0.06 -3.40
N CYS A 219 -17.00 -0.31 -3.42
CA CYS A 219 -15.94 0.52 -4.00
C CYS A 219 -15.73 0.31 -5.52
N ILE A 220 -16.09 -0.85 -6.07
CA ILE A 220 -15.79 -1.28 -7.45
C ILE A 220 -17.06 -1.32 -8.33
N ALA A 221 -18.24 -1.54 -7.73
CA ALA A 221 -19.48 -1.86 -8.44
C ALA A 221 -19.96 -0.77 -9.40
N ASP A 222 -19.53 0.49 -9.23
CA ASP A 222 -20.18 1.55 -9.98
C ASP A 222 -19.65 1.74 -11.42
N LYS A 223 -18.47 1.23 -11.81
CA LYS A 223 -17.92 1.50 -13.18
C LYS A 223 -16.99 0.46 -13.82
N MET A 224 -16.66 -0.66 -13.19
CA MET A 224 -15.70 -1.60 -13.77
C MET A 224 -16.40 -2.82 -14.34
N SER A 225 -16.41 -2.97 -15.67
CA SER A 225 -16.69 -4.27 -16.25
C SER A 225 -15.61 -5.23 -15.76
N LEU A 226 -16.00 -6.27 -15.03
CA LEU A 226 -15.14 -7.37 -14.58
C LEU A 226 -14.71 -8.27 -15.76
N ASP A 227 -14.45 -7.68 -16.92
CA ASP A 227 -13.80 -8.33 -18.04
C ASP A 227 -12.29 -8.39 -17.74
N THR A 228 -11.94 -9.10 -16.68
CA THR A 228 -10.58 -9.56 -16.43
C THR A 228 -10.18 -10.44 -17.60
N HIS A 229 -9.37 -9.90 -18.51
CA HIS A 229 -8.88 -10.62 -19.66
C HIS A 229 -7.72 -11.53 -19.25
N VAL A 230 -7.70 -12.72 -19.84
CA VAL A 230 -6.59 -13.66 -19.78
C VAL A 230 -5.33 -12.97 -20.32
N GLY A 231 -4.28 -12.85 -19.49
CA GLY A 231 -3.00 -12.25 -19.88
C GLY A 231 -2.44 -11.17 -18.95
N ASP A 232 -3.21 -10.70 -17.96
CA ASP A 232 -2.79 -9.67 -16.99
C ASP A 232 -2.01 -10.24 -15.78
N SER A 233 -1.92 -11.56 -15.62
CA SER A 233 -1.36 -12.22 -14.43
C SER A 233 -0.07 -12.97 -14.75
N CYS A 234 0.91 -12.88 -13.85
CA CYS A 234 2.12 -13.70 -13.85
C CYS A 234 2.21 -14.47 -12.52
N GLY A 235 1.76 -15.72 -12.54
CA GLY A 235 1.86 -16.64 -11.40
C GLY A 235 1.02 -17.90 -11.56
N LEU A 236 0.94 -18.69 -10.49
CA LEU A 236 0.26 -19.98 -10.47
C LEU A 236 -1.25 -19.87 -10.66
N ASP A 237 -1.82 -20.75 -11.48
CA ASP A 237 -3.27 -20.87 -11.62
C ASP A 237 -3.94 -21.12 -10.26
N GLY A 238 -5.14 -20.53 -10.07
CA GLY A 238 -5.91 -20.63 -8.82
C GLY A 238 -5.43 -19.76 -7.64
N ILE A 239 -4.21 -19.21 -7.67
CA ILE A 239 -3.71 -18.34 -6.59
C ILE A 239 -4.17 -16.90 -6.85
N LYS A 240 -5.07 -16.36 -6.03
CA LYS A 240 -5.59 -14.98 -6.17
C LYS A 240 -4.53 -13.90 -5.96
N SER A 241 -3.46 -14.25 -5.29
CA SER A 241 -2.45 -13.31 -4.81
C SER A 241 -1.27 -13.06 -5.77
N ASN A 242 -1.18 -13.78 -6.89
CA ASN A 242 -0.07 -13.54 -7.82
C ASN A 242 -0.14 -12.14 -8.45
N GLY A 243 1.03 -11.57 -8.72
CA GLY A 243 1.15 -10.25 -9.32
C GLY A 243 0.79 -10.19 -10.80
N SER A 244 0.88 -8.97 -11.31
CA SER A 244 0.48 -8.61 -12.66
C SER A 244 1.68 -8.57 -13.61
N LEU A 245 1.47 -9.03 -14.86
CA LEU A 245 2.47 -8.85 -15.91
C LEU A 245 2.52 -7.35 -16.27
N GLY A 246 3.66 -6.71 -16.09
CA GLY A 246 3.80 -5.28 -16.36
C GLY A 246 3.85 -4.97 -17.84
N PHE A 247 4.86 -5.52 -18.51
CA PHE A 247 5.08 -5.36 -19.95
C PHE A 247 5.96 -6.50 -20.49
N ARG A 248 6.14 -6.53 -21.82
CA ARG A 248 7.08 -7.42 -22.49
C ARG A 248 8.22 -6.63 -23.12
N VAL A 249 9.41 -7.20 -23.08
CA VAL A 249 10.60 -6.71 -23.77
C VAL A 249 10.87 -7.64 -24.94
N LEU A 250 10.97 -7.07 -26.14
CA LEU A 250 11.40 -7.77 -27.35
C LEU A 250 12.86 -7.43 -27.63
N LEU A 251 13.70 -8.44 -27.82
CA LEU A 251 15.08 -8.26 -28.22
C LEU A 251 15.23 -8.24 -29.74
N ASN A 252 16.32 -7.68 -30.24
CA ASN A 252 16.69 -7.61 -31.66
C ASN A 252 16.84 -9.01 -32.29
N ASP A 253 17.17 -10.02 -31.48
CA ASP A 253 17.27 -11.42 -31.89
C ASP A 253 15.92 -12.17 -31.88
N GLY A 254 14.82 -11.46 -31.57
CA GLY A 254 13.46 -12.00 -31.55
C GLY A 254 13.05 -12.65 -30.22
N ARG A 255 13.96 -12.79 -29.24
CA ARG A 255 13.59 -13.30 -27.90
C ARG A 255 12.66 -12.34 -27.18
N GLN A 256 11.74 -12.88 -26.40
CA GLN A 256 10.75 -12.12 -25.63
C GLN A 256 10.90 -12.38 -24.14
N PHE A 257 10.82 -11.33 -23.33
CA PHE A 257 10.85 -11.41 -21.89
C PHE A 257 9.64 -10.71 -21.29
N GLY A 258 8.96 -11.34 -20.34
CA GLY A 258 7.98 -10.67 -19.49
C GLY A 258 8.66 -9.94 -18.33
N VAL A 259 8.15 -8.78 -17.95
CA VAL A 259 8.63 -7.99 -16.81
C VAL A 259 7.54 -7.87 -15.76
N THR A 260 7.86 -8.17 -14.51
CA THR A 260 6.96 -8.02 -13.36
C THR A 260 7.76 -7.75 -12.08
N SER A 261 7.10 -7.51 -10.95
CA SER A 261 7.72 -7.39 -9.64
C SER A 261 8.21 -8.75 -9.12
N CYS A 262 9.34 -8.79 -8.40
CA CYS A 262 9.80 -10.05 -7.78
C CYS A 262 8.84 -10.51 -6.69
N GLN A 263 8.08 -9.60 -6.06
CA GLN A 263 7.09 -9.96 -5.04
C GLN A 263 6.03 -10.91 -5.58
N SER A 264 5.65 -10.77 -6.85
CA SER A 264 4.73 -11.68 -7.54
C SER A 264 5.15 -13.15 -7.40
N PHE A 265 6.47 -13.40 -7.35
CA PHE A 265 7.02 -14.74 -7.15
C PHE A 265 7.22 -15.09 -5.67
N LYS A 266 7.62 -14.13 -4.82
CA LYS A 266 7.84 -14.35 -3.38
C LYS A 266 6.57 -14.78 -2.64
N GLN A 267 5.43 -14.20 -2.97
CA GLN A 267 4.17 -14.48 -2.27
C GLN A 267 3.73 -15.93 -2.46
N ALA A 268 3.76 -16.43 -3.69
CA ALA A 268 3.43 -17.80 -3.99
C ALA A 268 4.30 -18.81 -3.22
N MET A 269 5.53 -18.44 -2.82
CA MET A 269 6.45 -19.33 -2.08
C MET A 269 6.00 -19.65 -0.66
N ASN A 270 5.23 -18.74 -0.06
CA ASN A 270 4.93 -18.76 1.38
C ASN A 270 3.55 -19.34 1.70
N GLU A 271 2.71 -19.65 0.69
CA GLU A 271 1.38 -20.24 0.90
C GLU A 271 1.48 -21.76 1.17
N PRO A 272 1.11 -22.25 2.37
CA PRO A 272 1.16 -23.68 2.70
C PRO A 272 0.04 -24.45 1.98
N GLY A 273 0.37 -25.46 1.16
CA GLY A 273 -0.60 -26.41 0.60
C GLY A 273 -0.82 -26.40 -0.92
N SER A 274 -0.01 -25.69 -1.71
CA SER A 274 -0.20 -25.55 -3.16
C SER A 274 0.07 -26.80 -4.02
N THR A 275 0.11 -28.01 -3.46
CA THR A 275 0.53 -29.23 -4.18
C THR A 275 -0.58 -30.02 -4.88
N GLN A 276 -1.87 -29.64 -4.82
CA GLN A 276 -2.93 -30.38 -5.53
C GLN A 276 -4.12 -29.50 -5.98
N ALA A 277 -3.90 -28.58 -6.93
CA ALA A 277 -5.00 -27.98 -7.69
C ALA A 277 -5.28 -28.85 -8.93
N THR A 278 -6.34 -29.66 -8.88
CA THR A 278 -6.83 -30.44 -10.02
C THR A 278 -7.52 -29.51 -11.02
N ILE A 279 -6.97 -29.44 -12.24
CA ILE A 279 -7.40 -28.57 -13.32
C ILE A 279 -8.73 -29.07 -13.91
N VAL A 280 -9.77 -28.23 -13.87
CA VAL A 280 -10.96 -28.38 -14.74
C VAL A 280 -11.24 -27.05 -15.42
N GLY A 281 -10.84 -26.97 -16.70
CA GLY A 281 -11.53 -26.24 -17.76
C GLY A 281 -11.62 -24.71 -17.66
N SER A 282 -10.54 -24.01 -17.99
CA SER A 282 -10.51 -22.88 -18.96
C SER A 282 -9.08 -22.32 -19.02
N VAL A 283 -8.54 -22.20 -20.24
CA VAL A 283 -7.11 -22.06 -20.50
C VAL A 283 -6.59 -20.66 -20.16
N VAL A 284 -5.56 -20.60 -19.30
CA VAL A 284 -4.64 -19.48 -19.08
C VAL A 284 -3.21 -20.02 -19.22
N GLN A 285 -2.36 -19.37 -20.01
CA GLN A 285 -0.92 -19.65 -20.04
C GLN A 285 -0.14 -18.41 -19.58
N SER A 286 0.17 -18.42 -18.28
CA SER A 286 1.33 -17.81 -17.60
C SER A 286 2.21 -18.99 -17.10
N PRO A 287 3.47 -18.85 -16.64
CA PRO A 287 4.44 -19.95 -16.57
C PRO A 287 3.86 -21.20 -15.91
N SER A 288 4.20 -22.38 -16.43
CA SER A 288 3.69 -23.62 -15.89
C SER A 288 4.04 -23.73 -14.39
N HIS A 289 3.24 -24.47 -13.62
CA HIS A 289 3.50 -24.69 -12.20
C HIS A 289 4.95 -25.15 -11.92
N GLU A 290 5.52 -25.93 -12.84
CA GLU A 290 6.91 -26.40 -12.79
C GLU A 290 7.94 -25.28 -13.06
N ASP A 291 7.63 -24.32 -13.94
CA ASP A 291 8.46 -23.15 -14.22
C ASP A 291 8.53 -22.21 -13.00
N TYR A 292 7.41 -22.08 -12.27
CA TYR A 292 7.35 -21.41 -10.97
C TYR A 292 8.20 -22.13 -9.91
N LEU A 293 8.07 -23.45 -9.78
CA LEU A 293 8.85 -24.25 -8.82
C LEU A 293 10.36 -24.15 -9.05
N GLN A 294 10.78 -23.92 -10.30
CA GLN A 294 12.18 -23.71 -10.63
C GLN A 294 12.69 -22.32 -10.25
N ALA A 295 11.93 -21.25 -10.52
CA ALA A 295 12.26 -19.90 -10.03
C ALA A 295 12.30 -19.85 -8.49
N LEU A 296 11.40 -20.60 -7.84
CA LEU A 296 11.30 -20.81 -6.39
C LEU A 296 12.54 -21.50 -5.78
N GLU A 297 13.01 -22.60 -6.37
CA GLU A 297 14.21 -23.33 -5.92
C GLU A 297 15.48 -22.45 -5.99
N ILE A 298 15.54 -21.56 -6.99
CA ILE A 298 16.66 -20.64 -7.21
C ILE A 298 16.66 -19.51 -6.17
N TYR A 299 15.51 -18.88 -5.91
CA TYR A 299 15.37 -17.84 -4.88
C TYR A 299 15.71 -18.35 -3.48
N LYS A 300 15.24 -19.56 -3.13
CA LYS A 300 15.50 -20.18 -1.81
C LYS A 300 16.98 -20.46 -1.54
N ARG A 301 17.83 -20.53 -2.56
CA ARG A 301 19.22 -20.98 -2.40
C ARG A 301 20.22 -19.87 -2.05
N ARG A 302 20.08 -18.60 -2.44
CA ARG A 302 21.16 -17.58 -2.27
C ARG A 302 20.68 -16.10 -2.23
N LYS A 303 21.37 -15.28 -1.41
CA LYS A 303 21.24 -13.80 -1.32
C LYS A 303 21.85 -13.10 -2.55
N VAL A 304 21.25 -11.97 -2.94
CA VAL A 304 21.27 -11.33 -4.28
C VAL A 304 22.60 -10.69 -4.71
N ASP A 305 22.97 -10.94 -5.98
CA ASP A 305 23.69 -10.06 -6.94
C ASP A 305 23.32 -10.56 -8.36
N ILE A 306 23.33 -9.70 -9.39
CA ILE A 306 22.77 -9.95 -10.74
C ILE A 306 23.05 -11.37 -11.29
N TRP A 307 22.00 -12.17 -11.55
CA TRP A 307 22.14 -13.56 -12.05
C TRP A 307 21.65 -13.78 -13.48
N THR A 308 22.32 -14.75 -14.11
CA THR A 308 22.21 -15.10 -15.51
C THR A 308 22.42 -16.63 -15.64
N ASN A 309 21.36 -17.45 -15.65
CA ASN A 309 21.45 -18.93 -15.73
C ASN A 309 20.61 -19.56 -16.85
N SER A 310 21.21 -20.44 -17.65
CA SER A 310 20.47 -21.29 -18.60
C SER A 310 19.94 -22.55 -17.90
N VAL A 311 18.63 -22.78 -17.95
CA VAL A 311 18.02 -24.00 -17.43
C VAL A 311 18.26 -25.17 -18.39
N SER A 312 18.90 -26.24 -17.90
CA SER A 312 19.05 -27.49 -18.66
C SER A 312 17.88 -28.46 -18.41
N SER A 313 17.18 -28.77 -19.50
CA SER A 313 16.52 -30.04 -19.81
C SER A 313 15.51 -30.62 -18.80
N ARG A 314 14.34 -29.98 -18.66
CA ARG A 314 12.99 -30.61 -18.52
C ARG A 314 11.90 -29.54 -18.29
N ASN A 315 11.70 -28.65 -19.28
CA ASN A 315 10.40 -28.06 -19.65
C ASN A 315 10.59 -26.96 -20.70
N ARG A 316 9.67 -26.86 -21.65
CA ARG A 316 9.90 -26.16 -22.94
C ARG A 316 9.39 -24.71 -22.97
N ASN A 317 8.60 -24.24 -22.01
CA ASN A 317 7.76 -23.05 -22.21
C ASN A 317 8.18 -21.79 -21.43
N MET A 318 9.09 -21.90 -20.47
CA MET A 318 9.73 -20.75 -19.86
C MET A 318 11.24 -20.87 -20.01
N GLY A 319 11.88 -19.81 -20.46
CA GLY A 319 13.33 -19.77 -20.57
C GLY A 319 13.95 -19.16 -19.31
N ARG A 320 14.98 -18.36 -19.48
CA ARG A 320 15.79 -17.82 -18.39
C ARG A 320 15.06 -16.74 -17.56
N VAL A 321 15.24 -16.77 -16.25
CA VAL A 321 14.80 -15.72 -15.31
C VAL A 321 16.00 -14.90 -14.85
N SER A 322 15.90 -13.57 -14.89
CA SER A 322 16.93 -12.65 -14.38
C SER A 322 16.23 -11.62 -13.49
N ALA A 323 16.75 -11.36 -12.29
CA ALA A 323 16.19 -10.37 -11.37
C ALA A 323 17.30 -9.48 -10.83
N VAL A 324 17.00 -8.20 -10.64
CA VAL A 324 17.95 -7.23 -10.10
C VAL A 324 17.21 -6.38 -9.06
N SER A 325 17.76 -6.31 -7.86
CA SER A 325 17.34 -5.38 -6.81
C SER A 325 18.55 -4.55 -6.39
N SER A 326 19.04 -3.65 -7.24
CA SER A 326 20.32 -2.98 -6.94
C SER A 326 20.48 -1.60 -7.58
N SER A 327 19.64 -0.66 -7.17
CA SER A 327 20.14 0.71 -6.99
C SER A 327 19.98 1.05 -5.51
N GLU A 328 21.07 1.43 -4.83
CA GLU A 328 21.11 1.59 -3.36
C GLU A 328 20.14 2.66 -2.81
N SER A 329 19.49 3.46 -3.68
CA SER A 329 18.66 4.60 -3.29
C SER A 329 17.22 4.58 -3.80
N TRP A 330 16.82 3.64 -4.66
CA TRP A 330 15.45 3.56 -5.18
C TRP A 330 14.81 2.23 -4.85
N LEU A 331 13.50 2.27 -4.62
CA LEU A 331 12.66 1.09 -4.53
C LEU A 331 12.67 0.40 -5.90
N THR A 332 13.48 -0.64 -6.05
CA THR A 332 13.55 -1.45 -7.28
C THR A 332 13.14 -2.87 -6.97
N ASP A 333 12.05 -3.31 -7.58
CA ASP A 333 11.54 -4.66 -7.44
C ASP A 333 11.01 -5.13 -8.78
N TRP A 334 11.89 -5.69 -9.60
CA TRP A 334 11.52 -6.23 -10.90
C TRP A 334 12.30 -7.50 -11.23
N CYS A 335 11.70 -8.35 -12.04
CA CYS A 335 12.29 -9.54 -12.61
C CYS A 335 11.85 -9.72 -14.06
N LEU A 336 12.73 -10.38 -14.82
CA LEU A 336 12.55 -10.78 -16.20
C LEU A 336 12.38 -12.28 -16.26
N PHE A 337 11.44 -12.75 -17.07
CA PHE A 337 11.32 -14.16 -17.42
C PHE A 337 11.16 -14.31 -18.92
N GLU A 338 11.96 -15.18 -19.54
CA GLU A 338 11.87 -15.44 -20.97
C GLU A 338 10.54 -16.13 -21.30
N SER A 339 9.73 -15.46 -22.12
CA SER A 339 8.47 -15.97 -22.64
C SER A 339 8.75 -16.76 -23.91
N ARG A 340 8.51 -18.07 -23.87
CA ARG A 340 8.54 -18.94 -25.07
C ARG A 340 7.16 -19.20 -25.65
N LEU A 341 6.16 -18.45 -25.20
CA LEU A 341 4.82 -18.54 -25.76
C LEU A 341 4.86 -18.06 -27.21
N GLU A 342 4.41 -18.91 -28.13
CA GLU A 342 4.08 -18.46 -29.47
C GLU A 342 3.04 -17.33 -29.37
N PRO A 343 3.13 -16.28 -30.20
CA PRO A 343 2.16 -15.19 -30.18
C PRO A 343 0.76 -15.79 -30.31
N TYR A 344 -0.05 -15.58 -29.28
CA TYR A 344 -1.41 -16.10 -29.23
C TYR A 344 -2.27 -15.26 -30.20
N ASP A 345 -2.32 -15.67 -31.46
CA ASP A 345 -2.93 -14.91 -32.56
C ASP A 345 -4.46 -14.77 -32.45
N SER A 346 -5.13 -15.45 -31.51
CA SER A 346 -6.58 -15.61 -31.52
C SER A 346 -7.38 -14.69 -30.58
N VAL A 347 -6.76 -13.76 -29.85
CA VAL A 347 -7.52 -12.76 -29.06
C VAL A 347 -7.64 -11.47 -29.88
N THR A 348 -8.77 -11.33 -30.58
CA THR A 348 -9.13 -10.18 -31.43
C THR A 348 -9.85 -9.05 -30.66
N SER A 349 -9.66 -8.94 -29.33
CA SER A 349 -10.33 -7.89 -28.58
C SER A 349 -9.70 -6.52 -28.86
N GLU A 350 -10.50 -5.46 -28.89
CA GLU A 350 -10.04 -4.05 -29.02
C GLU A 350 -9.01 -3.64 -27.95
N TRP A 351 -8.82 -4.47 -26.92
CA TRP A 351 -7.83 -4.36 -25.86
C TRP A 351 -6.53 -5.12 -26.18
N ASP A 352 -6.08 -5.11 -27.43
CA ASP A 352 -4.83 -5.76 -27.86
C ASP A 352 -3.59 -4.91 -27.50
N TRP A 353 -3.46 -4.54 -26.22
CA TRP A 353 -2.30 -3.81 -25.69
C TRP A 353 -1.01 -4.63 -25.80
N GLN A 354 -1.11 -5.95 -25.94
CA GLN A 354 0.04 -6.84 -26.14
C GLN A 354 0.64 -6.75 -27.55
N LYS A 355 -0.09 -6.23 -28.54
CA LYS A 355 0.42 -6.04 -29.91
C LYS A 355 0.90 -4.62 -30.20
N ARG A 356 0.72 -3.66 -29.29
CA ARG A 356 1.16 -2.28 -29.49
C ARG A 356 2.56 -2.09 -28.91
N GLU A 357 3.46 -1.55 -29.72
CA GLU A 357 4.73 -1.05 -29.21
C GLU A 357 4.44 0.11 -28.24
N MET A 358 4.76 -0.10 -26.96
CA MET A 358 4.61 0.93 -25.92
C MET A 358 5.90 1.74 -25.83
N ALA A 359 5.74 3.07 -25.74
CA ALA A 359 6.83 3.96 -25.35
C ALA A 359 7.00 3.94 -23.82
N TRP A 360 8.19 4.27 -23.34
CA TRP A 360 8.41 4.65 -21.95
C TRP A 360 9.16 5.98 -21.90
N THR A 361 9.16 6.61 -20.74
CA THR A 361 9.88 7.88 -20.55
C THR A 361 10.36 8.02 -19.12
N ARG A 362 11.36 8.89 -18.93
CA ARG A 362 11.82 9.31 -17.60
C ARG A 362 10.82 10.29 -16.99
N ILE A 363 10.51 10.08 -15.72
CA ILE A 363 9.70 11.01 -14.94
C ILE A 363 10.51 12.27 -14.67
N THR A 364 9.94 13.43 -14.99
CA THR A 364 10.49 14.73 -14.59
C THR A 364 10.25 14.94 -13.09
N PRO A 365 11.29 15.06 -12.25
CA PRO A 365 11.11 15.33 -10.82
C PRO A 365 10.29 16.59 -10.59
N GLY A 366 9.40 16.57 -9.59
CA GLY A 366 8.54 17.71 -9.28
C GLY A 366 7.31 17.87 -10.19
N ARG A 367 7.12 17.03 -11.21
CA ARG A 367 5.92 17.02 -12.07
C ARG A 367 4.91 15.98 -11.58
N ALA A 368 3.65 16.39 -11.51
CA ALA A 368 2.54 15.46 -11.30
C ALA A 368 2.10 14.86 -12.64
N TYR A 369 1.78 13.57 -12.64
CA TYR A 369 1.33 12.84 -13.84
C TYR A 369 0.00 12.15 -13.56
N GLN A 370 -1.00 12.36 -14.42
CA GLN A 370 -2.22 11.56 -14.39
C GLN A 370 -1.89 10.18 -14.93
N VAL A 371 -2.17 9.16 -14.12
CA VAL A 371 -1.79 7.79 -14.43
C VAL A 371 -2.97 6.83 -14.32
N LYS A 372 -2.85 5.75 -15.07
CA LYS A 372 -3.68 4.56 -14.94
C LYS A 372 -2.81 3.33 -14.90
N LYS A 373 -3.32 2.27 -14.30
CA LYS A 373 -2.77 0.93 -14.43
C LYS A 373 -3.88 -0.04 -14.73
N ARG A 374 -3.54 -1.17 -15.33
CA ARG A 374 -4.39 -2.36 -15.35
C ARG A 374 -3.70 -3.42 -14.52
N GLY A 375 -4.35 -3.88 -13.47
CA GLY A 375 -3.82 -4.93 -12.61
C GLY A 375 -4.89 -5.96 -12.31
N ARG A 376 -4.45 -7.14 -11.92
CA ARG A 376 -5.31 -8.30 -11.73
C ARG A 376 -6.38 -8.10 -10.64
N THR A 377 -6.02 -7.47 -9.53
CA THR A 377 -6.87 -7.41 -8.34
C THR A 377 -7.87 -6.28 -8.43
N THR A 378 -7.43 -5.08 -8.82
CA THR A 378 -8.31 -3.91 -8.85
C THR A 378 -8.67 -3.44 -10.27
N GLY A 379 -8.34 -4.23 -11.29
CA GLY A 379 -8.66 -3.87 -12.68
C GLY A 379 -7.96 -2.58 -13.13
N VAL A 380 -8.71 -1.70 -13.81
CA VAL A 380 -8.21 -0.43 -14.36
C VAL A 380 -8.42 0.74 -13.41
N THR A 381 -7.44 1.04 -12.58
CA THR A 381 -7.53 2.17 -11.64
C THR A 381 -6.87 3.43 -12.22
N ASN A 382 -7.28 4.59 -11.71
CA ASN A 382 -6.72 5.88 -12.07
C ASN A 382 -6.19 6.58 -10.81
N GLY A 383 -5.11 7.33 -10.98
CA GLY A 383 -4.46 8.05 -9.90
C GLY A 383 -3.59 9.17 -10.45
N THR A 384 -2.78 9.72 -9.57
CA THR A 384 -1.82 10.77 -9.94
C THR A 384 -0.52 10.53 -9.21
N ILE A 385 0.59 10.53 -9.95
CA ILE A 385 1.93 10.50 -9.36
C ILE A 385 2.13 11.80 -8.58
N ASN A 386 2.46 11.68 -7.31
CA ASN A 386 2.81 12.81 -6.47
C ASN A 386 4.15 13.40 -6.94
N PRO A 387 4.27 14.73 -7.12
CA PRO A 387 5.51 15.34 -7.59
C PRO A 387 6.68 15.18 -6.62
N LEU A 388 6.41 14.86 -5.34
CA LEU A 388 7.42 14.62 -4.32
C LEU A 388 7.64 13.12 -4.14
N THR A 389 8.90 12.74 -3.93
CA THR A 389 9.29 11.37 -3.62
C THR A 389 8.97 11.02 -2.17
N SER A 390 8.58 9.77 -1.94
CA SER A 390 8.47 9.15 -0.63
C SER A 390 9.77 8.47 -0.24
N VAL A 391 9.99 8.31 1.07
CA VAL A 391 11.10 7.52 1.62
C VAL A 391 10.54 6.26 2.28
N ILE A 392 11.14 5.12 1.97
CA ILE A 392 10.77 3.80 2.49
C ILE A 392 11.94 3.24 3.29
N ASN A 393 11.64 2.79 4.51
CA ASN A 393 12.60 2.10 5.36
C ASN A 393 12.58 0.59 5.06
N PRO A 394 13.59 0.05 4.37
CA PRO A 394 13.61 -1.36 4.00
C PRO A 394 13.55 -2.31 5.20
N LYS A 395 14.14 -1.91 6.34
CA LYS A 395 14.26 -2.74 7.55
C LYS A 395 12.92 -3.23 8.08
N TYR A 396 11.88 -2.42 7.94
CA TYR A 396 10.53 -2.69 8.46
C TYR A 396 9.53 -3.05 7.36
N THR A 397 10.05 -3.37 6.18
CA THR A 397 9.27 -3.86 5.04
C THR A 397 9.69 -5.29 4.77
N ALA A 398 8.75 -6.24 4.82
CA ALA A 398 9.09 -7.67 4.74
C ALA A 398 9.91 -8.04 3.50
N HIS A 399 9.70 -7.28 2.41
CA HIS A 399 10.26 -7.56 1.09
C HIS A 399 11.68 -7.12 0.89
N PHE A 400 12.07 -6.09 1.64
CA PHE A 400 13.32 -5.37 1.43
C PHE A 400 14.22 -5.50 2.65
N GLN A 401 14.01 -6.50 3.53
CA GLN A 401 14.83 -6.68 4.74
C GLN A 401 16.34 -6.81 4.45
N ASP A 402 16.71 -7.24 3.25
CA ASP A 402 18.11 -7.33 2.82
C ASP A 402 18.69 -5.97 2.35
N ALA A 403 17.86 -4.97 2.06
CA ALA A 403 18.33 -3.63 1.73
C ALA A 403 18.75 -2.88 3.00
N THR A 404 19.99 -2.38 2.99
CA THR A 404 20.60 -1.67 4.12
C THR A 404 20.39 -0.16 4.06
N SER A 405 20.03 0.36 2.89
CA SER A 405 19.89 1.78 2.60
C SER A 405 18.44 2.19 2.40
N LEU A 406 18.10 3.40 2.83
CA LEU A 406 16.77 3.98 2.60
C LEU A 406 16.46 4.03 1.10
N MET A 407 15.23 3.70 0.76
CA MET A 407 14.78 3.66 -0.63
C MET A 407 13.85 4.84 -0.92
N SER A 408 14.05 5.47 -2.07
CA SER A 408 13.13 6.48 -2.62
C SER A 408 12.10 5.81 -3.51
N ALA A 409 10.88 6.32 -3.52
CA ALA A 409 9.84 5.87 -4.44
C ALA A 409 8.96 7.03 -4.86
N TYR A 410 8.34 6.93 -6.03
CA TYR A 410 7.20 7.78 -6.35
C TYR A 410 5.95 7.17 -5.75
N CYS A 411 5.16 7.96 -5.04
CA CYS A 411 3.83 7.55 -4.60
C CYS A 411 2.76 8.03 -5.58
N ILE A 412 1.73 7.20 -5.73
CA ILE A 412 0.57 7.42 -6.57
C ILE A 412 -0.62 7.60 -5.62
N VAL A 413 -1.22 8.77 -5.70
CA VAL A 413 -2.44 9.11 -4.97
C VAL A 413 -3.63 8.59 -5.77
N PRO A 414 -4.51 7.75 -5.20
CA PRO A 414 -5.67 7.25 -5.93
C PRO A 414 -6.66 8.37 -6.21
N LYS A 415 -7.34 8.30 -7.37
CA LYS A 415 -8.44 9.23 -7.67
C LYS A 415 -9.67 9.01 -6.77
N TYR A 416 -9.89 7.74 -6.43
CA TYR A 416 -10.95 7.29 -5.54
C TYR A 416 -10.30 6.59 -4.34
N TYR A 417 -10.69 5.37 -4.01
CA TYR A 417 -10.29 4.74 -2.77
C TYR A 417 -8.88 4.12 -2.77
N VAL A 418 -8.57 3.35 -3.81
CA VAL A 418 -7.33 2.58 -3.92
C VAL A 418 -6.83 2.59 -5.35
N PHE A 419 -5.51 2.65 -5.52
CA PHE A 419 -4.88 2.60 -6.83
C PHE A 419 -4.38 1.19 -7.15
N ALA A 420 -3.76 0.50 -6.19
CA ALA A 420 -3.33 -0.88 -6.35
C ALA A 420 -3.42 -1.64 -5.03
N LEU A 421 -3.73 -2.93 -5.10
CA LEU A 421 -3.72 -3.89 -4.00
C LEU A 421 -2.71 -5.00 -4.26
N PRO A 422 -2.37 -5.84 -3.26
CA PRO A 422 -1.68 -7.10 -3.48
C PRO A 422 -2.30 -7.89 -4.65
N GLY A 423 -1.45 -8.31 -5.59
CA GLY A 423 -1.83 -8.91 -6.89
C GLY A 423 -1.79 -7.92 -8.08
N ASP A 424 -1.85 -6.61 -7.84
CA ASP A 424 -1.55 -5.60 -8.87
C ASP A 424 -0.04 -5.29 -8.98
N PHE A 425 0.78 -5.75 -8.03
CA PHE A 425 2.22 -5.50 -8.04
C PHE A 425 2.86 -6.10 -9.30
N GLY A 426 3.77 -5.36 -9.91
CA GLY A 426 4.32 -5.63 -11.24
C GLY A 426 3.53 -5.01 -12.40
N ALA A 427 2.31 -4.51 -12.19
CA ALA A 427 1.55 -3.83 -13.25
C ALA A 427 2.29 -2.59 -13.77
N SER A 428 2.23 -2.36 -15.08
CA SER A 428 2.76 -1.13 -15.67
C SER A 428 1.89 0.07 -15.31
N ILE A 429 2.56 1.15 -14.91
CA ILE A 429 1.95 2.45 -14.65
C ILE A 429 2.09 3.28 -15.92
N GLN A 430 0.96 3.66 -16.50
CA GLN A 430 0.91 4.38 -17.77
C GLN A 430 0.39 5.80 -17.55
N GLU A 431 0.93 6.76 -18.30
CA GLU A 431 0.31 8.07 -18.40
C GLU A 431 -1.07 7.94 -19.05
N SER A 432 -2.09 8.55 -18.44
CA SER A 432 -3.48 8.36 -18.84
C SER A 432 -3.74 8.70 -20.32
N ASN A 433 -3.01 9.69 -20.86
CA ASN A 433 -3.22 10.27 -22.18
C ASN A 433 -2.31 9.73 -23.30
N SER A 434 -1.11 9.22 -22.99
CA SER A 434 -0.10 8.90 -24.01
C SER A 434 0.22 7.42 -24.17
N GLN A 435 -0.37 6.53 -23.35
CA GLN A 435 0.02 5.10 -23.25
C GLN A 435 1.51 4.89 -22.90
N THR A 436 2.24 5.95 -22.55
CA THR A 436 3.65 5.88 -22.17
C THR A 436 3.79 5.26 -20.80
N ILE A 437 4.65 4.27 -20.65
CA ILE A 437 4.97 3.63 -19.37
C ILE A 437 5.88 4.58 -18.57
N LEU A 438 5.43 4.92 -17.36
CA LEU A 438 6.17 5.77 -16.42
C LEU A 438 6.85 4.96 -15.33
N GLY A 439 6.38 3.74 -15.05
CA GLY A 439 6.96 2.90 -14.01
C GLY A 439 6.29 1.56 -13.83
N LEU A 440 6.70 0.84 -12.78
CA LEU A 440 6.13 -0.42 -12.33
C LEU A 440 5.54 -0.29 -10.94
N CYS A 441 4.33 -0.80 -10.73
CA CYS A 441 3.70 -0.87 -9.41
C CYS A 441 4.50 -1.81 -8.50
N VAL A 442 4.90 -1.37 -7.30
CA VAL A 442 5.75 -2.19 -6.40
C VAL A 442 5.09 -2.48 -5.06
N ALA A 443 4.43 -1.51 -4.46
CA ALA A 443 3.94 -1.64 -3.09
C ALA A 443 2.73 -0.76 -2.84
N PHE A 444 2.04 -1.00 -1.73
CA PHE A 444 0.88 -0.23 -1.29
C PHE A 444 0.97 0.04 0.21
N ASN A 445 0.68 1.28 0.62
CA ASN A 445 0.58 1.66 2.01
C ASN A 445 -0.90 1.69 2.42
N ASN A 446 -1.34 0.68 3.15
CA ASN A 446 -2.74 0.58 3.58
C ASN A 446 -3.16 1.73 4.52
N ALA A 447 -2.23 2.33 5.26
CA ALA A 447 -2.53 3.40 6.19
C ALA A 447 -2.80 4.74 5.47
N THR A 448 -2.00 5.08 4.45
CA THR A 448 -2.15 6.32 3.68
C THR A 448 -2.96 6.13 2.39
N LYS A 449 -3.22 4.88 2.00
CA LYS A 449 -3.85 4.47 0.73
C LYS A 449 -3.05 4.84 -0.54
N VAL A 450 -1.78 5.21 -0.41
CA VAL A 450 -0.92 5.49 -1.57
C VAL A 450 -0.27 4.21 -2.10
N THR A 451 -0.08 4.14 -3.40
CA THR A 451 0.69 3.07 -4.07
C THR A 451 2.08 3.57 -4.41
N TYR A 452 3.11 2.75 -4.27
CA TYR A 452 4.47 3.08 -4.68
C TYR A 452 4.82 2.43 -6.00
N MET A 453 5.64 3.13 -6.79
CA MET A 453 6.17 2.61 -8.04
C MET A 453 7.67 2.85 -8.19
N SER A 454 8.33 1.94 -8.91
CA SER A 454 9.67 2.16 -9.46
C SER A 454 9.54 2.98 -10.76
N PRO A 455 10.30 4.07 -10.93
CA PRO A 455 10.30 4.80 -12.19
C PRO A 455 10.93 3.95 -13.31
N MET A 456 10.43 4.10 -14.53
CA MET A 456 10.74 3.19 -15.63
C MET A 456 12.20 3.28 -16.11
N ASP A 457 12.83 4.45 -16.01
CA ASP A 457 14.24 4.61 -16.34
C ASP A 457 15.14 3.75 -15.43
N ILE A 458 14.87 3.71 -14.12
CA ILE A 458 15.59 2.85 -13.19
C ILE A 458 15.35 1.35 -13.49
N VAL A 459 14.13 0.98 -13.89
CA VAL A 459 13.83 -0.40 -14.32
C VAL A 459 14.62 -0.75 -15.58
N MET A 460 14.61 0.13 -16.58
CA MET A 460 15.30 -0.09 -17.86
C MET A 460 16.82 -0.11 -17.71
N ASP A 461 17.40 0.76 -16.88
CA ASP A 461 18.84 0.72 -16.55
C ASP A 461 19.21 -0.62 -15.93
N GLY A 462 18.36 -1.14 -15.04
CA GLY A 462 18.53 -2.46 -14.45
C GLY A 462 18.43 -3.60 -15.48
N ILE A 463 17.47 -3.54 -16.41
CA ILE A 463 17.31 -4.55 -17.48
C ILE A 463 18.55 -4.50 -18.40
N ASN A 464 19.02 -3.30 -18.76
CA ASN A 464 20.20 -3.10 -19.58
C ASN A 464 21.50 -3.57 -18.92
N ALA A 465 21.56 -3.59 -17.58
CA ALA A 465 22.70 -4.14 -16.84
C ALA A 465 22.78 -5.68 -16.88
N VAL A 466 21.72 -6.37 -17.30
CA VAL A 466 21.74 -7.84 -17.46
C VAL A 466 22.54 -8.19 -18.72
N ALA A 467 23.73 -8.77 -18.54
CA ALA A 467 24.75 -8.94 -19.59
C ALA A 467 24.26 -9.52 -20.93
N ASP A 468 23.32 -10.49 -20.91
CA ASP A 468 22.83 -11.13 -22.15
C ASP A 468 21.65 -10.40 -22.82
N ILE A 469 21.19 -9.31 -22.20
CA ILE A 469 20.10 -8.43 -22.67
C ILE A 469 20.66 -7.07 -23.08
N ALA A 470 21.75 -6.63 -22.43
CA ALA A 470 22.47 -5.40 -22.71
C ALA A 470 22.72 -5.20 -24.22
N GLY A 471 22.29 -4.05 -24.75
CA GLY A 471 22.49 -3.69 -26.17
C GLY A 471 21.62 -4.46 -27.17
N ASN A 472 20.77 -5.38 -26.71
CA ASN A 472 19.90 -6.18 -27.56
C ASN A 472 18.42 -5.84 -27.43
N ILE A 473 18.02 -4.93 -26.53
CA ILE A 473 16.63 -4.47 -26.46
C ILE A 473 16.31 -3.74 -27.77
N LYS A 474 15.21 -4.12 -28.42
CA LYS A 474 14.66 -3.33 -29.53
C LYS A 474 14.18 -2.02 -28.92
N GLU A 475 15.00 -0.97 -29.04
CA GLU A 475 14.82 0.28 -28.29
C GLU A 475 13.36 0.76 -28.37
N PRO A 476 12.65 0.83 -27.24
CA PRO A 476 11.42 1.60 -27.19
C PRO A 476 11.82 3.05 -27.51
N LYS A 477 11.01 3.75 -28.30
CA LYS A 477 11.22 5.19 -28.49
C LYS A 477 11.07 5.86 -27.12
N GLU A 478 12.18 6.28 -26.52
CA GLU A 478 12.13 7.24 -25.43
C GLU A 478 11.50 8.51 -26.01
N THR A 479 10.30 8.83 -25.55
CA THR A 479 9.58 10.03 -25.97
C THR A 479 9.77 11.10 -24.90
N SER A 480 10.16 12.31 -25.30
CA SER A 480 9.97 13.46 -24.42
C SER A 480 8.47 13.74 -24.30
N ILE A 481 7.96 13.80 -23.06
CA ILE A 481 6.64 14.37 -22.80
C ILE A 481 6.87 15.87 -22.62
N ASP A 482 6.73 16.61 -23.71
CA ASP A 482 6.78 18.08 -23.70
C ASP A 482 5.66 18.68 -22.83
#